data_AF-A0A924HYM4-F1
#
_entry.id   AF-A0A924HYM4-F1
#
_cell.length_a   1.000
_cell.length_b   1.000
_cell.length_c   1.000
_cell.angle_alpha   90.00
_cell.angle_beta   90.00
_cell.angle_gamma   90.00
#
_symmetry.space_group_name_H-M   'P 1'
#
loop_
_entity.id
_entity.type
_entity.pdbx_description
1 polymer ?
#
loop_
_entity_poly.entity_id
_entity_poly.type
_entity_poly.pdbx_seq_one_letter_code
_entity_poly.pdbx_strand_id
1 'polypeptide(L)'
;MKRLAALMMTTFCVTCGVAAQAAPADAKLAWTTANDKAANDFKLARARCDVLTGNPKDVCIVEAKAARVYLEANAKARYKNSLASTTDARKAIADADYEVEKTRCASLTGNPKDVCLKESKANLVAALADAKADRKIGEARADAQEDKRSADYKVALEKCDAYAGAPQKACVADVKAQFGK
;
A
#
# COMPACT_ATOMS: atom_id res chain seq x y z
N MET A 1 -38.39 -32.72 -39.07
CA MET A 1 -37.57 -32.71 -37.83
C MET A 1 -36.40 -31.76 -38.05
N LYS A 2 -36.50 -30.51 -37.57
CA LYS A 2 -35.46 -29.48 -37.68
C LYS A 2 -34.54 -29.57 -36.46
N ARG A 3 -33.24 -29.78 -36.65
CA ARG A 3 -32.23 -29.62 -35.60
C ARG A 3 -31.71 -28.18 -35.66
N LEU A 4 -32.09 -27.38 -34.68
CA LEU A 4 -31.56 -26.04 -34.44
C LEU A 4 -30.13 -26.18 -33.89
N ALA A 5 -29.15 -25.70 -34.65
CA ALA A 5 -27.81 -25.43 -34.15
C ALA A 5 -27.86 -24.11 -33.35
N ALA A 6 -27.75 -24.20 -32.03
CA ALA A 6 -27.61 -23.03 -31.17
C ALA A 6 -26.14 -22.58 -31.20
N LEU A 7 -25.92 -21.40 -31.79
CA LEU A 7 -24.66 -20.67 -31.80
C LEU A 7 -24.41 -20.13 -30.38
N MET A 8 -23.47 -20.71 -29.63
CA MET A 8 -22.98 -20.15 -28.36
C MET A 8 -22.13 -18.92 -28.67
N MET A 9 -22.69 -17.73 -28.42
CA MET A 9 -21.97 -16.46 -28.45
C MET A 9 -21.21 -16.31 -27.12
N THR A 10 -19.92 -16.63 -27.11
CA THR A 10 -19.04 -16.41 -25.95
C THR A 10 -18.66 -14.93 -25.89
N THR A 11 -19.36 -14.17 -25.05
CA THR A 11 -18.99 -12.80 -24.69
C THR A 11 -17.75 -12.83 -23.80
N PHE A 12 -16.58 -12.56 -24.40
CA PHE A 12 -15.34 -12.39 -23.66
C PHE A 12 -15.31 -10.99 -23.05
N CYS A 13 -15.65 -10.88 -21.76
CA CYS A 13 -15.55 -9.63 -21.02
C CYS A 13 -14.07 -9.39 -20.65
N VAL A 14 -13.35 -8.64 -21.48
CA VAL A 14 -12.00 -8.16 -21.16
C VAL A 14 -12.13 -6.85 -20.42
N THR A 15 -12.16 -6.91 -19.09
CA THR A 15 -11.83 -5.77 -18.24
C THR A 15 -10.45 -5.98 -17.66
N CYS A 16 -9.46 -5.22 -18.12
CA CYS A 16 -8.21 -4.92 -17.40
C CYS A 16 -7.39 -3.88 -18.15
N GLY A 17 -7.90 -2.65 -18.23
CA GLY A 17 -7.11 -1.47 -18.51
C GLY A 17 -6.85 -0.71 -17.21
N VAL A 18 -5.77 -1.02 -16.49
CA VAL A 18 -5.28 -0.13 -15.44
C VAL A 18 -4.39 0.93 -16.09
N ALA A 19 -5.02 2.00 -16.58
CA ALA A 19 -4.32 3.26 -16.78
C ALA A 19 -3.86 3.77 -15.40
N ALA A 20 -2.67 4.35 -15.32
CA ALA A 20 -2.23 5.11 -14.16
C ALA A 20 -3.12 6.36 -14.01
N GLN A 21 -4.30 6.18 -13.42
CA GLN A 21 -5.23 7.25 -13.14
C GLN A 21 -4.63 8.11 -12.01
N ALA A 22 -4.55 9.42 -12.22
CA ALA A 22 -4.34 10.35 -11.13
C ALA A 22 -5.33 10.02 -10.02
N ALA A 23 -4.87 10.02 -8.76
CA ALA A 23 -5.73 9.73 -7.62
C ALA A 23 -7.00 10.61 -7.74
N PRO A 24 -8.20 10.01 -7.79
CA PRO A 24 -9.41 10.77 -8.08
C PRO A 24 -9.61 11.84 -6.97
N ALA A 25 -10.35 12.92 -7.27
CA ALA A 25 -10.45 14.07 -6.36
C ALA A 25 -10.97 13.69 -4.96
N ASP A 26 -11.74 12.61 -4.89
CA ASP A 26 -12.18 11.90 -3.69
C ASP A 26 -11.02 11.33 -2.84
N ALA A 27 -9.96 10.77 -3.46
CA ALA A 27 -8.80 10.23 -2.75
C ALA A 27 -7.97 11.32 -2.08
N LYS A 28 -7.80 12.48 -2.72
CA LYS A 28 -7.13 13.64 -2.10
C LYS A 28 -7.95 14.19 -0.94
N LEU A 29 -9.28 14.32 -1.12
CA LEU A 29 -10.18 14.75 -0.05
C LEU A 29 -10.14 13.76 1.13
N ALA A 30 -10.21 12.45 0.87
CA ALA A 30 -10.13 11.42 1.90
C ALA A 30 -8.80 11.47 2.67
N TRP A 31 -7.68 11.69 1.98
CA TRP A 31 -6.38 11.89 2.62
C TRP A 31 -6.38 13.12 3.52
N THR A 32 -6.77 14.29 3.03
CA THR A 32 -6.83 15.52 3.84
C THR A 32 -7.72 15.33 5.06
N THR A 33 -8.94 14.81 4.89
CA THR A 33 -9.87 14.53 6.00
C THR A 33 -9.27 13.59 7.04
N ALA A 34 -8.52 12.56 6.62
CA ALA A 34 -7.86 11.66 7.55
C ALA A 34 -6.74 12.34 8.34
N ASN A 35 -5.97 13.25 7.73
CA ASN A 35 -4.95 14.02 8.44
C ASN A 35 -5.57 15.01 9.43
N ASP A 36 -6.63 15.72 9.03
CA ASP A 36 -7.35 16.64 9.91
C ASP A 36 -7.95 15.89 11.11
N LYS A 37 -8.54 14.71 10.86
CA LYS A 37 -9.02 13.83 11.92
C LYS A 37 -7.87 13.39 12.84
N ALA A 38 -6.74 12.94 12.30
CA ALA A 38 -5.59 12.50 13.09
C ALA A 38 -5.04 13.62 13.98
N ALA A 39 -4.96 14.85 13.45
CA ALA A 39 -4.55 16.02 14.20
C ALA A 39 -5.52 16.37 15.34
N ASN A 40 -6.83 16.34 15.07
CA ASN A 40 -7.87 16.60 16.06
C ASN A 40 -7.93 15.53 17.14
N ASP A 41 -7.90 14.25 16.76
CA ASP A 41 -7.87 13.12 17.70
C ASP A 41 -6.63 13.20 18.60
N PHE A 42 -5.46 13.50 18.02
CA PHE A 42 -4.23 13.70 18.79
C PHE A 42 -4.36 14.83 19.81
N LYS A 43 -4.89 15.99 19.39
CA LYS A 43 -5.10 17.13 20.29
C LYS A 43 -6.00 16.75 21.47
N LEU A 44 -7.11 16.06 21.19
CA LEU A 44 -8.06 15.62 22.23
C LEU A 44 -7.45 14.56 23.15
N ALA A 45 -6.78 13.54 22.60
CA ALA A 45 -6.13 12.48 23.36
C ALA A 45 -5.00 13.04 24.23
N ARG A 46 -4.19 13.95 23.69
CA ARG A 46 -3.10 14.61 24.42
C ARG A 46 -3.60 15.40 25.62
N ALA A 47 -4.68 16.16 25.47
CA ALA A 47 -5.27 16.92 26.58
C ALA A 47 -5.77 15.99 27.70
N ARG A 48 -6.31 14.81 27.37
CA ARG A 48 -6.70 13.81 28.38
C ARG A 48 -5.52 13.27 29.17
N CYS A 49 -4.32 13.28 28.61
CA CYS A 49 -3.11 12.87 29.33
C CYS A 49 -2.68 13.85 30.43
N ASP A 50 -3.22 15.08 30.47
CA ASP A 50 -2.76 16.10 31.43
C ASP A 50 -3.12 15.82 32.88
N VAL A 51 -4.12 14.95 33.13
CA VAL A 51 -4.48 14.49 34.47
C VAL A 51 -3.49 13.45 35.04
N LEU A 52 -2.62 12.91 34.19
CA LEU A 52 -1.62 11.91 34.57
C LEU A 52 -0.30 12.60 34.95
N THR A 53 0.58 11.88 35.63
CA THR A 53 1.95 12.34 35.94
C THR A 53 2.94 11.20 35.74
N GLY A 54 4.22 11.55 35.60
CA GLY A 54 5.31 10.57 35.43
C GLY A 54 5.15 9.69 34.20
N ASN A 55 5.65 8.45 34.28
CA ASN A 55 5.62 7.49 33.19
C ASN A 55 4.21 7.21 32.61
N PRO A 56 3.13 7.10 33.42
CA PRO A 56 1.77 7.02 32.87
C PRO A 56 1.39 8.17 31.93
N LYS A 57 1.80 9.40 32.26
CA LYS A 57 1.60 10.57 31.38
C LYS A 57 2.37 10.39 30.08
N ASP A 58 3.64 10.00 30.17
CA ASP A 58 4.51 9.82 29.00
C ASP A 58 3.97 8.72 28.06
N VAL A 59 3.53 7.59 28.62
CA VAL A 59 2.89 6.48 27.87
C VAL A 59 1.64 6.99 27.15
N CYS A 60 0.72 7.65 27.85
CA CYS A 60 -0.49 8.22 27.26
C CYS A 60 -0.17 9.15 26.07
N ILE A 61 0.86 9.97 26.22
CA ILE A 61 1.31 10.90 25.18
C ILE A 61 1.83 10.16 23.95
N VAL A 62 2.69 9.17 24.13
CA VAL A 62 3.29 8.45 22.99
C VAL A 62 2.28 7.54 22.31
N GLU A 63 1.31 6.98 23.03
CA GLU A 63 0.18 6.25 22.45
C GLU A 63 -0.68 7.17 21.57
N ALA A 64 -0.97 8.39 22.03
CA ALA A 64 -1.68 9.38 21.22
C ALA A 64 -0.89 9.77 19.96
N LYS A 65 0.44 9.92 20.07
CA LYS A 65 1.32 10.16 18.91
C LYS A 65 1.32 8.98 17.94
N ALA A 66 1.40 7.76 18.46
CA ALA A 66 1.36 6.55 17.65
C ALA A 66 0.04 6.49 16.87
N ALA A 67 -1.11 6.62 17.54
CA ALA A 67 -2.42 6.63 16.89
C ALA A 67 -2.52 7.65 15.75
N ARG A 68 -1.92 8.84 15.93
CA ARG A 68 -1.80 9.84 14.86
C ARG A 68 -0.96 9.33 13.68
N VAL A 69 0.24 8.81 13.95
CA VAL A 69 1.12 8.23 12.91
C VAL A 69 0.41 7.12 12.14
N TYR A 70 -0.30 6.22 12.83
CA TYR A 70 -1.10 5.17 12.20
C TYR A 70 -2.10 5.71 11.18
N LEU A 71 -2.85 6.75 11.55
CA LEU A 71 -3.84 7.36 10.65
C LEU A 71 -3.18 8.06 9.47
N GLU A 72 -2.20 8.92 9.72
CA GLU A 72 -1.51 9.70 8.68
C GLU A 72 -0.76 8.80 7.69
N ALA A 73 -0.04 7.80 8.20
CA ALA A 73 0.74 6.86 7.41
C ALA A 73 -0.16 6.01 6.49
N ASN A 74 -1.24 5.43 7.03
CA ASN A 74 -2.18 4.63 6.24
C ASN A 74 -2.94 5.49 5.22
N ALA A 75 -3.34 6.71 5.61
CA ALA A 75 -3.98 7.64 4.68
C ALA A 75 -3.05 8.00 3.52
N LYS A 76 -1.78 8.28 3.81
CA LYS A 76 -0.75 8.58 2.79
C LYS A 76 -0.49 7.38 1.88
N ALA A 77 -0.43 6.16 2.43
CA ALA A 77 -0.26 4.93 1.64
C ALA A 77 -1.43 4.72 0.68
N ARG A 78 -2.67 4.90 1.15
CA ARG A 78 -3.88 4.82 0.30
C ARG A 78 -3.90 5.89 -0.77
N TYR A 79 -3.55 7.13 -0.42
CA TYR A 79 -3.54 8.26 -1.36
C TYR A 79 -2.51 8.09 -2.48
N LYS A 80 -1.28 7.71 -2.12
CA LYS A 80 -0.20 7.50 -3.10
C LYS A 80 -0.34 6.20 -3.87
N ASN A 81 -1.03 5.21 -3.29
CA ASN A 81 -1.28 3.90 -3.87
C ASN A 81 -0.03 3.26 -4.50
N SER A 82 1.10 3.31 -3.79
CA SER A 82 2.36 2.76 -4.28
C SER A 82 3.01 1.82 -3.26
N LEU A 83 3.80 0.89 -3.78
CA LEU A 83 4.56 -0.03 -2.95
C LEU A 83 5.51 0.71 -1.99
N ALA A 84 6.13 1.78 -2.47
CA ALA A 84 6.98 2.65 -1.65
C ALA A 84 6.19 3.28 -0.51
N SER A 85 5.01 3.88 -0.78
CA SER A 85 4.21 4.52 0.27
C SER A 85 3.66 3.55 1.31
N THR A 86 3.32 2.33 0.90
CA THR A 86 2.88 1.27 1.83
C THR A 86 4.04 0.78 2.69
N THR A 87 5.24 0.67 2.12
CA THR A 87 6.46 0.34 2.86
C THR A 87 6.80 1.41 3.88
N ASP A 88 6.76 2.68 3.49
CA ASP A 88 7.02 3.81 4.38
C ASP A 88 6.02 3.86 5.54
N ALA A 89 4.74 3.57 5.27
CA ALA A 89 3.73 3.53 6.30
C ALA A 89 3.99 2.44 7.35
N ARG A 90 4.37 1.24 6.91
CA ARG A 90 4.73 0.13 7.83
C ARG A 90 5.93 0.46 8.69
N LYS A 91 6.94 1.11 8.14
CA LYS A 91 8.12 1.55 8.90
C LYS A 91 7.76 2.61 9.94
N ALA A 92 7.01 3.64 9.55
CA ALA A 92 6.57 4.68 10.47
C ALA A 92 5.72 4.14 11.62
N ILE A 93 4.86 3.16 11.33
CA ILE A 93 4.07 2.44 12.33
C ILE A 93 4.97 1.65 13.29
N ALA A 94 5.93 0.89 12.75
CA ALA A 94 6.87 0.13 13.58
C ALA A 94 7.71 1.02 14.51
N ASP A 95 8.18 2.16 14.00
CA ASP A 95 8.91 3.16 14.80
C ASP A 95 8.01 3.76 15.91
N ALA A 96 6.73 4.02 15.61
CA ALA A 96 5.78 4.52 16.59
C ALA A 96 5.47 3.49 17.69
N ASP A 97 5.28 2.22 17.34
CA ASP A 97 5.10 1.13 18.29
C ASP A 97 6.31 0.97 19.18
N TYR A 98 7.52 1.03 18.60
CA TYR A 98 8.76 0.97 19.37
C TYR A 98 8.85 2.09 20.41
N GLU A 99 8.50 3.33 20.06
CA GLU A 99 8.52 4.43 21.02
C GLU A 99 7.47 4.26 22.13
N VAL A 100 6.31 3.67 21.83
CA VAL A 100 5.30 3.29 22.85
C VAL A 100 5.89 2.24 23.80
N GLU A 101 6.41 1.14 23.28
CA GLU A 101 6.96 0.04 24.07
C GLU A 101 8.16 0.49 24.92
N LYS A 102 9.10 1.21 24.30
CA LYS A 102 10.25 1.80 24.98
C LYS A 102 9.83 2.74 26.12
N THR A 103 8.78 3.53 25.92
CA THR A 103 8.28 4.43 26.98
C THR A 103 7.63 3.63 28.09
N ARG A 104 6.88 2.56 27.78
CA ARG A 104 6.33 1.64 28.79
C ARG A 104 7.44 0.98 29.61
N CYS A 105 8.56 0.59 28.98
CA CYS A 105 9.72 0.04 29.69
C CYS A 105 10.35 1.00 30.70
N ALA A 106 10.12 2.32 30.61
CA ALA A 106 10.82 3.29 31.44
C ALA A 106 10.44 3.23 32.93
N SER A 107 9.28 2.66 33.28
CA SER A 107 8.86 2.40 34.66
C SER A 107 9.53 1.16 35.29
N LEU A 108 10.19 0.32 34.48
CA LEU A 108 10.96 -0.82 34.97
C LEU A 108 12.36 -0.40 35.43
N THR A 109 13.01 -1.25 36.23
CA THR A 109 14.39 -1.06 36.70
C THR A 109 15.18 -2.37 36.62
N GLY A 110 16.51 -2.27 36.61
CA GLY A 110 17.41 -3.43 36.55
C GLY A 110 17.20 -4.31 35.32
N ASN A 111 17.45 -5.62 35.47
CA ASN A 111 17.33 -6.58 34.38
C ASN A 111 15.96 -6.58 33.66
N PRO A 112 14.80 -6.47 34.34
CA PRO A 112 13.50 -6.33 33.66
C PRO A 112 13.44 -5.18 32.65
N LYS A 113 14.04 -4.03 32.96
CA LYS A 113 14.11 -2.88 32.03
C LYS A 113 14.96 -3.24 30.81
N ASP A 114 16.13 -3.83 31.03
CA ASP A 114 17.05 -4.19 29.96
C ASP A 114 16.45 -5.22 29.00
N VAL A 115 15.73 -6.20 29.54
CA VAL A 115 14.98 -7.19 28.75
C VAL A 115 13.88 -6.50 27.93
N CYS A 116 13.05 -5.67 28.56
CA CYS A 116 11.97 -4.94 27.87
C CYS A 116 12.51 -4.05 26.71
N LEU A 117 13.63 -3.35 26.92
CA LEU A 117 14.25 -2.54 25.88
C LEU A 117 14.85 -3.38 24.74
N LYS A 118 15.41 -4.55 25.05
CA LYS A 118 15.92 -5.48 24.03
C LYS A 118 14.79 -6.10 23.22
N GLU A 119 13.70 -6.51 23.87
CA GLU A 119 12.51 -7.07 23.21
C GLU A 119 11.84 -6.04 22.29
N SER A 120 11.61 -4.81 22.78
CA SER A 120 11.03 -3.76 21.94
C SER A 120 11.91 -3.42 20.73
N LYS A 121 13.23 -3.38 20.90
CA LYS A 121 14.16 -3.20 19.77
C LYS A 121 14.16 -4.41 18.81
N ALA A 122 14.05 -5.63 19.31
CA ALA A 122 13.95 -6.83 18.48
C ALA A 122 12.67 -6.79 17.64
N ASN A 123 11.55 -6.40 18.24
CA ASN A 123 10.26 -6.23 17.54
C ASN A 123 10.36 -5.17 16.44
N LEU A 124 11.00 -4.02 16.71
CA LEU A 124 11.25 -3.00 15.70
C LEU A 124 12.06 -3.56 14.53
N VAL A 125 13.18 -4.23 14.81
CA VAL A 125 14.06 -4.80 13.78
C VAL A 125 13.29 -5.82 12.94
N ALA A 126 12.50 -6.68 13.56
CA ALA A 126 11.65 -7.64 12.86
C ALA A 126 10.65 -6.95 11.93
N ALA A 127 9.89 -5.98 12.44
CA ALA A 127 8.90 -5.24 11.65
C ALA A 127 9.52 -4.47 10.46
N LEU A 128 10.70 -3.87 10.66
CA LEU A 128 11.44 -3.20 9.58
C LEU A 128 11.97 -4.19 8.53
N ALA A 129 12.41 -5.38 8.97
CA ALA A 129 12.85 -6.44 8.07
C ALA A 129 11.68 -6.97 7.23
N ASP A 130 10.53 -7.23 7.85
CA ASP A 130 9.32 -7.68 7.17
C ASP A 130 8.82 -6.65 6.15
N ALA A 131 8.79 -5.36 6.53
CA ALA A 131 8.44 -4.29 5.61
C ALA A 131 9.38 -4.24 4.39
N LYS A 132 10.67 -4.52 4.57
CA LYS A 132 11.66 -4.58 3.48
C LYS A 132 11.48 -5.84 2.62
N ALA A 133 11.19 -6.99 3.23
CA ALA A 133 10.94 -8.24 2.53
C ALA A 133 9.70 -8.13 1.64
N ASP A 134 8.60 -7.61 2.18
CA ASP A 134 7.36 -7.40 1.45
C ASP A 134 7.53 -6.43 0.29
N ARG A 135 8.34 -5.38 0.45
CA ARG A 135 8.72 -4.50 -0.65
C ARG A 135 9.43 -5.26 -1.77
N LYS A 136 10.44 -6.06 -1.45
CA LYS A 136 11.16 -6.85 -2.46
C LYS A 136 10.25 -7.84 -3.19
N ILE A 137 9.33 -8.48 -2.46
CA ILE A 137 8.33 -9.39 -3.05
C ILE A 137 7.40 -8.61 -3.99
N GLY A 138 6.97 -7.41 -3.59
CA GLY A 138 6.16 -6.53 -4.42
C GLY A 138 6.87 -6.09 -5.70
N GLU A 139 8.14 -5.70 -5.60
CA GLU A 139 8.99 -5.32 -6.75
C GLU A 139 9.16 -6.51 -7.70
N ALA A 140 9.55 -7.69 -7.20
CA ALA A 140 9.69 -8.89 -8.02
C ALA A 140 8.38 -9.31 -8.73
N ARG A 141 7.22 -9.11 -8.09
CA ARG A 141 5.92 -9.34 -8.72
C ARG A 141 5.62 -8.32 -9.81
N ALA A 142 5.96 -7.05 -9.60
CA ALA A 142 5.77 -6.00 -10.61
C ALA A 142 6.62 -6.28 -11.85
N ASP A 143 7.91 -6.58 -11.67
CA ASP A 143 8.84 -6.90 -12.76
C ASP A 143 8.34 -8.12 -13.56
N ALA A 144 7.94 -9.20 -12.86
CA ALA A 144 7.42 -10.40 -13.52
C ALA A 144 6.12 -10.15 -14.30
N GLN A 145 5.28 -9.21 -13.86
CA GLN A 145 4.07 -8.82 -14.60
C GLN A 145 4.42 -7.99 -15.84
N GLU A 146 5.42 -7.10 -15.74
CA GLU A 146 5.92 -6.34 -16.89
C GLU A 146 6.50 -7.27 -17.97
N ASP A 147 7.34 -8.23 -17.58
CA ASP A 147 7.94 -9.20 -18.50
C ASP A 147 6.88 -10.01 -19.25
N LYS A 148 5.88 -10.54 -18.52
CA LYS A 148 4.74 -11.27 -19.12
C LYS A 148 3.96 -10.38 -20.08
N ARG A 149 3.62 -9.16 -19.66
CA ARG A 149 2.88 -8.20 -20.48
C ARG A 149 3.67 -7.82 -21.74
N SER A 150 5.00 -7.70 -21.65
CA SER A 150 5.89 -7.45 -22.78
C SER A 150 5.95 -8.63 -23.76
N ALA A 151 5.99 -9.87 -23.25
CA ALA A 151 5.91 -11.07 -24.08
C ALA A 151 4.54 -11.20 -24.79
N ASP A 152 3.45 -11.00 -24.07
CA ASP A 152 2.09 -11.03 -24.61
C ASP A 152 1.88 -9.94 -25.68
N TYR A 153 2.44 -8.75 -25.48
CA TYR A 153 2.44 -7.67 -26.48
C TYR A 153 3.13 -8.09 -27.77
N LYS A 154 4.31 -8.72 -27.69
CA LYS A 154 5.03 -9.22 -28.87
C LYS A 154 4.22 -10.28 -29.62
N VAL A 155 3.60 -11.22 -28.90
CA VAL A 155 2.72 -12.23 -29.50
C VAL A 155 1.50 -11.59 -30.16
N ALA A 156 0.91 -10.57 -29.53
CA ALA A 156 -0.24 -9.86 -30.09
C ALA A 156 0.13 -9.10 -31.38
N LEU A 157 1.32 -8.50 -31.45
CA LEU A 157 1.84 -7.90 -32.67
C LEU A 157 2.04 -8.94 -33.78
N GLU A 158 2.68 -10.07 -33.49
CA GLU A 158 2.90 -11.14 -34.48
C GLU A 158 1.56 -11.66 -35.05
N LYS A 159 0.51 -11.74 -34.23
CA LYS A 159 -0.83 -12.13 -34.70
C LYS A 159 -1.41 -11.13 -35.72
N CYS A 160 -1.03 -9.85 -35.67
CA CYS A 160 -1.48 -8.87 -36.65
C CYS A 160 -0.89 -9.13 -38.05
N ASP A 161 0.20 -9.88 -38.16
CA ASP A 161 0.85 -10.18 -39.44
C ASP A 161 0.06 -11.19 -40.29
N ALA A 162 -1.01 -11.78 -39.73
CA ALA A 162 -2.02 -12.49 -40.50
C ALA A 162 -2.85 -11.57 -41.42
N TYR A 163 -2.77 -10.25 -41.22
CA TYR A 163 -3.45 -9.24 -42.03
C TYR A 163 -2.45 -8.47 -42.91
N ALA A 164 -2.96 -7.81 -43.95
CA ALA A 164 -2.16 -6.92 -44.79
C ALA A 164 -2.89 -5.58 -45.02
N GLY A 165 -2.13 -4.52 -45.27
CA GLY A 165 -2.67 -3.21 -45.62
C GLY A 165 -3.37 -2.51 -44.44
N ALA A 166 -4.52 -1.90 -44.70
CA ALA A 166 -5.26 -1.13 -43.68
C ALA A 166 -5.68 -1.98 -42.45
N PRO A 167 -6.18 -3.23 -42.61
CA PRO A 167 -6.48 -4.10 -41.47
C PRO A 167 -5.29 -4.38 -40.54
N GLN A 168 -4.09 -4.62 -41.06
CA GLN A 168 -2.89 -4.85 -40.24
C GLN A 168 -2.54 -3.61 -39.42
N LYS A 169 -2.57 -2.42 -40.05
CA LYS A 169 -2.31 -1.14 -39.36
C LYS A 169 -3.30 -0.89 -38.24
N ALA A 170 -4.58 -1.19 -38.47
CA ALA A 170 -5.61 -1.09 -37.44
C ALA A 170 -5.34 -2.06 -36.28
N CYS A 171 -5.04 -3.34 -36.56
CA CYS A 171 -4.70 -4.34 -35.55
C CYS A 171 -3.52 -3.88 -34.67
N VAL A 172 -2.42 -3.41 -35.28
CA VAL A 172 -1.24 -2.94 -34.53
C VAL A 172 -1.57 -1.73 -33.65
N ALA A 173 -2.41 -0.80 -34.15
CA ALA A 173 -2.85 0.35 -33.36
C ALA A 173 -3.69 -0.09 -32.14
N ASP A 174 -4.60 -1.04 -32.32
CA ASP A 174 -5.43 -1.57 -31.24
C ASP A 174 -4.60 -2.31 -30.19
N VAL A 175 -3.63 -3.13 -30.61
CA VAL A 175 -2.71 -3.81 -29.69
C VAL A 175 -1.88 -2.79 -28.90
N LYS A 176 -1.34 -1.76 -29.55
CA LYS A 176 -0.63 -0.68 -28.85
C LYS A 176 -1.50 0.02 -27.81
N ALA A 177 -2.73 0.35 -28.16
CA ALA A 177 -3.70 0.95 -27.25
C ALA A 177 -4.01 0.01 -26.06
N GLN A 178 -4.27 -1.28 -26.31
CA GLN A 178 -4.55 -2.28 -25.28
C GLN A 178 -3.38 -2.43 -24.28
N PHE A 179 -2.16 -2.40 -24.77
CA PHE A 179 -0.95 -2.56 -23.95
C PHE A 179 -0.37 -1.23 -23.44
N GLY A 180 -0.96 -0.10 -23.79
CA GLY A 180 -0.48 1.24 -23.41
C GLY A 180 0.95 1.50 -23.88
N LYS A 181 1.27 1.08 -25.11
CA LYS A 181 2.60 1.19 -25.75
C LYS A 181 2.54 2.11 -26.97
#